data_AF-A0A2G2XFR2-F1
#
_entry.id   AF-A0A2G2XFR2-F1
#
_cell.length_a   1.000
_cell.length_b   1.000
_cell.length_c   1.000
_cell.angle_alpha   90.00
_cell.angle_beta   90.00
_cell.angle_gamma   90.00
#
_symmetry.space_group_name_H-M   'P 1'
#
loop_
_entity.id
_entity.type
_entity.pdbx_description
1 polymer ?
#
loop_
_entity_poly.entity_id
_entity_poly.type
_entity_poly.pdbx_seq_one_letter_code
_entity_poly.pdbx_strand_id
1 'polypeptide(L)'
;MLRRRIISLLSSSLQNAPISIKIAQPISISLQKFPFLQFCERPITTISPPSGSLGWQFQRAYSLLSLNDLQDNKGARKQKTRKGRGIGSGKGKTAGRGHKGQKARGTYKFGFEGGQTPLRRRVPKRGFKNPFSLTFQVLV
;
A
#
# COMPACT_ATOMS: atom_id res chain seq x y z
N MET A 1 18.88 -23.47 5.07
CA MET A 1 19.20 -24.31 3.89
C MET A 1 18.50 -25.64 4.03
N LEU A 2 17.85 -26.07 2.94
CA LEU A 2 17.12 -27.32 2.72
C LEU A 2 16.02 -27.69 3.71
N ARG A 3 14.77 -27.61 3.25
CA ARG A 3 13.78 -28.70 3.36
C ARG A 3 12.50 -28.32 2.60
N ARG A 4 12.13 -29.20 1.66
CA ARG A 4 10.83 -29.46 1.00
C ARG A 4 11.14 -29.77 -0.48
N ARG A 5 11.72 -30.95 -0.74
CA ARG A 5 11.01 -32.19 -1.11
C ARG A 5 10.00 -31.97 -2.24
N ILE A 6 10.47 -32.33 -3.42
CA ILE A 6 9.78 -32.67 -4.67
C ILE A 6 8.75 -33.79 -4.42
N ILE A 7 7.61 -33.72 -5.12
CA ILE A 7 6.64 -34.75 -5.57
C ILE A 7 5.52 -33.90 -6.25
N SER A 8 4.98 -34.16 -7.44
CA SER A 8 5.08 -35.24 -8.41
C SER A 8 4.39 -34.78 -9.71
N LEU A 9 4.95 -35.20 -10.83
CA LEU A 9 4.31 -35.22 -12.13
C LEU A 9 3.09 -36.16 -12.11
N LEU A 10 1.92 -35.68 -12.51
CA LEU A 10 0.92 -36.50 -13.19
C LEU A 10 0.19 -35.62 -14.20
N SER A 11 0.41 -35.98 -15.47
CA SER A 11 -0.10 -35.36 -16.69
C SER A 11 -1.22 -36.23 -17.27
N SER A 12 -1.83 -35.72 -18.34
CA SER A 12 -2.84 -36.27 -19.25
C SER A 12 -4.29 -36.21 -18.74
N SER A 13 -5.09 -35.26 -19.24
CA SER A 13 -5.76 -35.18 -20.56
C SER A 13 -7.01 -36.04 -20.63
N LEU A 14 -8.15 -35.45 -20.99
CA LEU A 14 -8.84 -35.72 -22.25
C LEU A 14 -10.12 -34.88 -22.35
N GLN A 15 -10.26 -34.25 -23.53
CA GLN A 15 -11.48 -34.06 -24.31
C GLN A 15 -12.52 -33.05 -23.83
N ASN A 16 -12.68 -31.97 -24.60
CA ASN A 16 -13.75 -31.89 -25.60
C ASN A 16 -13.54 -30.67 -26.52
N ALA A 17 -13.42 -30.93 -27.82
CA ALA A 17 -13.69 -29.97 -28.89
C ALA A 17 -14.99 -30.42 -29.58
N PRO A 18 -15.76 -29.52 -30.20
CA PRO A 18 -15.49 -29.33 -31.62
C PRO A 18 -15.56 -27.87 -32.11
N ILE A 19 -14.58 -27.60 -32.95
CA ILE A 19 -14.50 -26.72 -34.11
C ILE A 19 -15.87 -26.30 -34.69
N SER A 20 -16.07 -24.99 -34.86
CA SER A 20 -16.94 -24.46 -35.91
C SER A 20 -16.24 -23.29 -36.59
N ILE A 21 -15.71 -23.55 -37.78
CA ILE A 21 -15.14 -22.55 -38.69
C ILE A 21 -16.31 -21.92 -39.44
N LYS A 22 -16.48 -20.60 -39.31
CA LYS A 22 -17.25 -19.80 -40.28
C LYS A 22 -16.37 -18.68 -40.81
N ILE A 23 -16.09 -18.75 -42.10
CA ILE A 23 -15.41 -17.70 -42.88
C ILE A 23 -16.47 -16.87 -43.61
N ALA A 24 -16.26 -15.55 -43.55
CA ALA A 24 -16.74 -14.45 -44.39
C ALA A 24 -18.22 -14.06 -44.37
N GLN A 25 -18.49 -12.80 -43.99
CA GLN A 25 -18.70 -11.67 -44.93
C GLN A 25 -18.33 -10.32 -44.28
N PRO A 26 -17.78 -9.33 -45.03
CA PRO A 26 -17.38 -8.04 -44.49
C PRO A 26 -18.59 -7.10 -44.40
N ILE A 27 -18.98 -6.74 -43.18
CA ILE A 27 -20.01 -5.71 -42.97
C ILE A 27 -19.29 -4.43 -42.56
N SER A 28 -19.32 -3.47 -43.47
CA SER A 28 -18.90 -2.08 -43.30
C SER A 28 -19.65 -1.44 -42.13
N ILE A 29 -18.95 -1.17 -41.03
CA ILE A 29 -19.51 -0.40 -39.91
C ILE A 29 -18.96 1.02 -39.99
N SER A 30 -19.91 1.92 -40.25
CA SER A 30 -19.79 3.36 -40.25
C SER A 30 -19.08 3.90 -39.01
N LEU A 31 -18.13 4.82 -39.23
CA LEU A 31 -17.59 5.74 -38.24
C LEU A 31 -18.72 6.43 -37.46
N GLN A 32 -18.94 6.00 -36.23
CA GLN A 32 -19.60 6.80 -35.22
C GLN A 32 -18.61 7.02 -34.07
N LYS A 33 -18.04 8.21 -34.11
CA LYS A 33 -17.12 8.77 -33.13
C LYS A 33 -17.95 9.16 -31.91
N PHE A 34 -17.77 8.45 -30.79
CA PHE A 34 -18.27 8.92 -29.49
C PHE A 34 -17.14 9.07 -28.47
N PRO A 35 -17.22 10.12 -27.64
CA PRO A 35 -16.07 10.76 -27.02
C PRO A 35 -15.77 10.10 -25.68
N PHE A 36 -14.78 9.23 -25.66
CA PHE A 36 -14.18 8.80 -24.41
C PHE A 36 -12.73 9.23 -24.42
N LEU A 37 -12.50 10.41 -23.82
CA LEU A 37 -11.31 10.84 -23.10
C LEU A 37 -11.48 12.35 -22.94
N GLN A 38 -12.22 12.76 -21.90
CA GLN A 38 -12.01 14.09 -21.33
C GLN A 38 -10.67 14.04 -20.59
N PHE A 39 -9.62 14.01 -21.40
CA PHE A 39 -8.27 14.30 -21.00
C PHE A 39 -8.32 15.73 -20.48
N CYS A 40 -8.21 15.87 -19.16
CA CYS A 40 -8.04 17.17 -18.55
C CYS A 40 -6.69 17.69 -19.06
N GLU A 41 -6.73 18.53 -20.08
CA GLU A 41 -5.56 19.25 -20.55
C GLU A 41 -5.02 20.06 -19.38
N ARG A 42 -3.93 19.58 -18.78
CA ARG A 42 -3.03 20.50 -18.10
C ARG A 42 -2.32 21.27 -19.20
N PRO A 43 -2.41 22.60 -19.23
CA PRO A 43 -1.67 23.39 -20.20
C PRO A 43 -0.20 23.07 -20.02
N ILE A 44 0.41 22.56 -21.10
CA ILE A 44 1.85 22.54 -21.27
C ILE A 44 2.26 24.00 -21.25
N THR A 45 2.71 24.51 -20.10
CA THR A 45 3.50 25.73 -20.10
C THR A 45 4.76 25.39 -20.88
N THR A 46 4.82 25.93 -22.10
CA THR A 46 6.00 25.94 -22.95
C THR A 46 7.11 26.70 -22.23
N ILE A 47 7.87 26.00 -21.40
CA ILE A 47 9.23 26.43 -21.07
C ILE A 47 10.08 25.82 -22.18
N SER A 48 10.33 26.62 -23.21
CA SER A 48 11.42 26.38 -24.16
C SER A 48 12.69 26.09 -23.35
N PRO A 49 13.36 24.94 -23.54
CA PRO A 49 14.63 24.71 -22.88
C PRO A 49 15.60 25.80 -23.35
N PRO A 50 16.25 26.56 -22.44
CA PRO A 50 17.25 27.51 -22.85
C PRO A 50 18.34 26.77 -23.62
N SER A 51 18.58 27.24 -24.84
CA SER A 51 19.67 26.82 -25.70
C SER A 51 21.00 27.04 -24.97
N GLY A 52 21.55 25.99 -24.37
CA GLY A 52 22.91 26.03 -23.82
C GLY A 52 23.05 25.43 -22.43
N SER A 53 23.00 24.10 -22.33
CA SER A 53 24.00 23.31 -21.60
C SER A 53 23.68 21.83 -21.80
N LEU A 54 24.51 21.15 -22.58
CA LEU A 54 24.58 19.69 -22.64
C LEU A 54 24.95 19.16 -21.24
N GLY A 55 23.94 18.77 -20.47
CA GLY A 55 24.08 18.28 -19.11
C GLY A 55 23.01 17.24 -18.77
N TRP A 56 23.16 16.06 -19.36
CA TRP A 56 22.58 14.78 -18.89
C TRP A 56 21.09 14.76 -18.52
N GLN A 57 20.20 14.82 -19.51
CA GLN A 57 18.88 14.21 -19.37
C GLN A 57 19.03 12.69 -19.52
N PHE A 58 19.46 12.00 -18.45
CA PHE A 58 19.35 10.54 -18.37
C PHE A 58 17.87 10.18 -18.17
N GLN A 59 17.06 10.25 -19.23
CA GLN A 59 15.84 9.46 -19.30
C GLN A 59 16.28 8.00 -19.46
N ARG A 60 16.54 7.34 -18.33
CA ARG A 60 16.86 5.92 -18.30
C ARG A 60 15.62 5.19 -18.83
N ALA A 61 15.68 4.70 -20.06
CA ALA A 61 14.64 3.84 -20.62
C ALA A 61 14.58 2.57 -19.74
N TYR A 62 13.58 2.51 -18.86
CA TYR A 62 13.38 1.39 -17.95
C TYR A 62 13.07 0.13 -18.77
N SER A 63 13.91 -0.89 -18.65
CA SER A 63 13.55 -2.23 -19.12
C SER A 63 12.57 -2.82 -18.11
N LEU A 64 11.34 -3.14 -18.53
CA LEU A 64 10.21 -3.54 -17.67
C LEU A 64 10.45 -4.77 -16.76
N LEU A 65 11.57 -5.49 -16.95
CA LEU A 65 11.89 -6.73 -16.25
C LEU A 65 13.21 -6.71 -15.46
N SER A 66 13.92 -5.57 -15.42
CA SER A 66 15.16 -5.50 -14.65
C SER A 66 14.86 -5.43 -13.14
N LEU A 67 15.67 -6.12 -12.34
CA LEU A 67 15.52 -6.12 -10.88
C LEU A 67 15.75 -4.72 -10.25
N ASN A 68 16.44 -3.82 -10.96
CA ASN A 68 16.80 -2.50 -10.46
C ASN A 68 15.67 -1.47 -10.61
N ASP A 69 14.73 -1.72 -11.53
CA ASP A 69 13.63 -0.81 -11.84
C ASP A 69 12.33 -1.16 -11.07
N LEU A 70 12.34 -2.24 -10.27
CA LEU A 70 11.20 -2.66 -9.46
C LEU A 70 10.92 -1.65 -8.32
N GLN A 71 9.75 -1.01 -8.37
CA GLN A 71 9.26 -0.12 -7.32
C GLN A 71 7.80 -0.46 -6.99
N ASP A 72 7.42 -0.20 -5.75
CA ASP A 72 6.04 -0.40 -5.29
C ASP A 72 5.11 0.73 -5.80
N ASN A 73 3.80 0.52 -5.70
CA ASN A 73 2.80 1.52 -6.03
C ASN A 73 3.04 2.82 -5.23
N LYS A 74 2.83 3.97 -5.89
CA LYS A 74 3.01 5.28 -5.24
C LYS A 74 2.16 5.36 -3.97
N GLY A 75 2.81 5.65 -2.84
CA GLY A 75 2.15 5.76 -1.54
C GLY A 75 2.05 4.47 -0.73
N ALA A 76 2.46 3.31 -1.27
CA ALA A 76 2.47 2.05 -0.54
C ALA A 76 3.35 2.11 0.72
N ARG A 77 4.46 2.88 0.68
CA ARG A 77 5.36 3.09 1.83
C ARG A 77 5.48 4.55 2.23
N LYS A 78 5.21 4.83 3.51
CA LYS A 78 5.47 6.14 4.13
C LYS A 78 6.88 6.21 4.68
N GLN A 79 7.52 7.37 4.56
CA GLN A 79 8.84 7.62 5.13
C GLN A 79 8.79 7.65 6.66
N LYS A 80 9.70 6.94 7.32
CA LYS A 80 9.78 6.90 8.79
C LYS A 80 10.44 8.17 9.30
N THR A 81 9.82 8.85 10.28
CA THR A 81 10.46 9.98 10.94
C THR A 81 11.62 9.50 11.83
N ARG A 82 12.84 9.92 11.52
CA ARG A 82 14.03 9.66 12.35
C ARG A 82 14.16 10.76 13.41
N LYS A 83 13.92 10.40 14.67
CA LYS A 83 13.95 11.34 15.80
C LYS A 83 15.41 11.66 16.19
N GLY A 84 15.66 12.85 16.75
CA GLY A 84 16.99 13.23 17.22
C GLY A 84 18.03 13.46 16.12
N ARG A 85 17.61 13.98 14.95
CA ARG A 85 18.48 14.22 13.78
C ARG A 85 18.44 15.69 13.36
N GLY A 86 18.85 16.57 14.28
CA GLY A 86 18.93 18.01 14.04
C GLY A 86 17.59 18.77 14.10
N ILE A 87 17.66 20.10 14.11
CA ILE A 87 16.49 20.98 14.28
C ILE A 87 15.53 20.94 13.09
N GLY A 88 16.03 20.85 11.86
CA GLY A 88 15.21 20.80 10.64
C GLY A 88 14.31 19.56 10.54
N SER A 89 14.58 18.52 11.33
CA SER A 89 13.73 17.31 11.40
C SER A 89 12.42 17.50 12.17
N GLY A 90 12.21 18.64 12.84
CA GLY A 90 11.06 18.94 13.69
C GLY A 90 11.02 18.17 15.03
N LYS A 91 11.74 17.04 15.14
CA LYS A 91 11.87 16.21 16.37
C LYS A 91 13.33 16.07 16.79
N GLY A 92 14.11 17.14 16.66
CA GLY A 92 15.54 17.19 16.98
C GLY A 92 15.82 17.13 18.48
N LYS A 93 15.61 18.25 19.18
CA LYS A 93 16.08 18.48 20.56
C LYS A 93 15.58 17.45 21.59
N THR A 94 14.29 17.11 21.56
CA THR A 94 13.65 16.28 22.60
C THR A 94 13.14 14.93 22.08
N ALA A 95 13.34 14.63 20.78
CA ALA A 95 12.74 13.48 20.12
C ALA A 95 11.21 13.34 20.31
N GLY A 96 10.51 14.42 20.66
CA GLY A 96 9.08 14.44 20.97
C GLY A 96 8.71 13.88 22.35
N ARG A 97 9.68 13.75 23.29
CA ARG A 97 9.42 13.28 24.66
C ARG A 97 9.13 14.42 25.66
N GLY A 98 9.35 15.67 25.27
CA GLY A 98 9.24 16.85 26.15
C GLY A 98 10.53 17.12 26.92
N HIS A 99 10.41 17.92 28.00
CA HIS A 99 11.53 18.27 28.88
C HIS A 99 11.56 17.38 30.13
N LYS A 100 12.19 17.84 31.23
CA LYS A 100 12.63 17.07 32.42
C LYS A 100 11.51 16.39 33.25
N GLY A 101 10.67 15.55 32.65
CA GLY A 101 9.64 14.75 33.32
C GLY A 101 9.92 13.24 33.29
N GLN A 102 9.14 12.46 34.06
CA GLN A 102 9.28 11.01 34.13
C GLN A 102 9.18 10.33 32.74
N LYS A 103 8.27 10.78 31.87
CA LYS A 103 8.09 10.25 30.49
C LYS A 103 9.29 10.52 29.57
N ALA A 104 10.09 11.55 29.87
CA ALA A 104 11.29 11.86 29.12
C ALA A 104 12.47 10.98 29.53
N ARG A 105 12.53 10.59 30.82
CA ARG A 105 13.63 9.81 31.40
C ARG A 105 13.38 8.30 31.37
N GLY A 106 12.14 7.87 31.59
CA GLY A 106 11.78 6.47 31.74
C GLY A 106 10.36 6.14 31.23
N THR A 107 9.85 5.01 31.67
CA THR A 107 8.52 4.49 31.34
C THR A 107 7.65 4.42 32.60
N TYR A 108 6.33 4.41 32.39
CA TYR A 108 5.35 4.19 33.43
C TYR A 108 4.41 3.06 32.98
N LYS A 109 3.71 2.44 33.92
CA LYS A 109 2.76 1.37 33.60
C LYS A 109 1.56 1.94 32.83
N PHE A 110 1.21 1.33 31.70
CA PHE A 110 -0.01 1.67 30.99
C PHE A 110 -1.23 1.47 31.91
N GLY A 111 -2.09 2.48 32.01
CA GLY A 111 -3.23 2.50 32.92
C GLY A 111 -2.95 3.01 34.34
N PHE A 112 -1.81 3.67 34.57
CA PHE A 112 -1.57 4.41 35.82
C PHE A 112 -2.29 5.76 35.81
N GLU A 113 -3.19 5.96 36.78
CA GLU A 113 -4.02 7.18 36.93
C GLU A 113 -3.46 8.14 38.02
N GLY A 114 -2.14 8.15 38.24
CA GLY A 114 -1.52 9.11 39.17
C GLY A 114 -1.63 8.78 40.66
N GLY A 115 -1.96 7.53 41.01
CA GLY A 115 -2.17 7.07 42.39
C GLY A 115 -3.65 6.88 42.75
N GLN A 116 -4.55 7.38 41.90
CA GLN A 116 -5.97 7.12 41.99
C GLN A 116 -6.29 5.62 41.77
N THR A 117 -7.36 5.11 42.42
CA THR A 117 -7.84 3.75 42.17
C THR A 117 -8.29 3.60 40.71
N PRO A 118 -7.69 2.69 39.92
CA PRO A 118 -7.96 2.66 38.48
C PRO A 118 -9.37 2.19 38.16
N LEU A 119 -9.93 2.66 37.03
CA LEU A 119 -11.31 2.38 36.63
C LEU A 119 -11.67 0.89 36.63
N ARG A 120 -10.74 0.03 36.18
CA ARG A 120 -10.89 -1.44 36.16
C ARG A 120 -11.14 -2.08 37.52
N ARG A 121 -10.83 -1.36 38.62
CA ARG A 121 -11.10 -1.80 39.99
C ARG A 121 -12.35 -1.13 40.58
N ARG A 122 -12.69 0.08 40.10
CA ARG A 122 -13.85 0.83 40.58
C ARG A 122 -15.15 0.21 40.12
N VAL A 123 -15.20 -0.17 38.84
CA VAL A 123 -16.41 -0.71 38.24
C VAL A 123 -16.43 -2.22 38.49
N PRO A 124 -17.58 -2.79 38.94
CA PRO A 124 -17.70 -4.22 39.10
C PRO A 124 -17.62 -4.94 37.75
N LYS A 125 -17.12 -6.17 37.74
CA LYS A 125 -17.22 -7.04 36.56
C LYS A 125 -18.68 -7.44 36.39
N ARG A 126 -19.24 -7.28 35.19
CA ARG A 126 -20.66 -7.54 34.92
C ARG A 126 -20.83 -8.72 33.96
N GLY A 127 -21.67 -9.68 34.36
CA GLY A 127 -22.01 -10.87 33.57
C GLY A 127 -20.86 -11.86 33.40
N PHE A 128 -21.04 -12.80 32.48
CA PHE A 128 -20.03 -13.75 32.04
C PHE A 128 -20.10 -13.89 30.52
N LYS A 129 -19.00 -14.34 29.89
CA LYS A 129 -18.99 -14.62 28.45
C LYS A 129 -19.42 -16.07 28.23
N ASN A 130 -20.49 -16.31 27.48
CA ASN A 130 -20.92 -17.66 27.12
C ASN A 130 -19.89 -18.31 26.16
N PRO A 131 -19.22 -19.41 26.54
CA PRO A 131 -18.27 -20.09 25.66
C PRO A 131 -18.94 -20.80 24.47
N PHE A 132 -20.24 -21.08 24.54
CA PHE A 132 -21.01 -21.84 23.53
C PHE A 132 -21.88 -20.94 22.64
N SER A 133 -21.59 -19.64 22.57
CA SER A 133 -22.37 -18.70 21.78
C SER A 133 -22.20 -18.96 20.27
N LEU A 134 -23.30 -19.13 19.54
CA LEU A 134 -23.33 -19.17 18.07
C LEU A 134 -23.66 -17.77 17.52
N THR A 135 -22.85 -17.26 16.59
CA THR A 135 -23.06 -15.97 15.93
C THR A 135 -23.37 -16.19 14.45
N PHE A 136 -24.53 -15.72 13.98
CA PHE A 136 -24.96 -15.88 12.59
C PHE A 136 -24.76 -14.58 11.80
N GLN A 137 -24.51 -14.69 10.49
CA GLN A 137 -24.45 -13.54 9.60
C GLN A 137 -25.87 -13.09 9.25
N VAL A 138 -26.20 -11.84 9.53
CA VAL A 138 -27.48 -11.26 9.13
C VAL A 138 -27.42 -10.97 7.63
N LEU A 139 -28.32 -11.58 6.85
CA LEU A 139 -28.56 -11.21 5.45
C LEU A 139 -29.62 -10.10 5.46
N VAL A 140 -29.22 -8.91 5.00
CA VAL A 140 -30.11 -7.78 4.69
C VAL A 140 -30.21 -7.67 3.19
#